data_AF-A0A4R6YFF1-F1
#
_entry.id   AF-A0A4R6YFF1-F1
#
_cell.length_a   1.000
_cell.length_b   1.000
_cell.length_c   1.000
_cell.angle_alpha   90.00
_cell.angle_beta   90.00
_cell.angle_gamma   90.00
#
_symmetry.space_group_name_H-M   'P 1'
#
loop_
_entity.id
_entity.type
_entity.pdbx_description
1 polymer ?
#
loop_
_entity_poly.entity_id
_entity_poly.type
_entity_poly.pdbx_seq_one_letter_code
_entity_poly.pdbx_strand_id
1 'polypeptide(L)' 'MVGTRLVREWGGVEHTVTVMKDGFDWQGRKFKSLSAVARAITGTQWNGYRFFGLRETRRDDR' A
#
# COMPACT_ATOMS: atom_id res chain seq x y z
N MET A 1 5.81 -10.35 -6.50
CA MET A 1 6.83 -10.10 -5.46
C MET A 1 6.17 -10.02 -4.09
N VAL A 2 6.53 -10.91 -3.17
CA VAL A 2 6.41 -10.66 -1.73
C VAL A 2 7.67 -9.90 -1.32
N GLY A 3 7.54 -8.85 -0.51
CA GLY A 3 8.66 -8.02 -0.05
C GLY A 3 8.81 -6.66 -0.73
N THR A 4 7.96 -6.30 -1.71
CA THR A 4 7.93 -4.93 -2.24
C THR A 4 7.52 -3.96 -1.15
N ARG A 5 8.32 -2.93 -0.88
CA ARG A 5 7.97 -1.86 0.06
C ARG A 5 7.48 -0.63 -0.70
N LEU A 6 6.27 -0.21 -0.40
CA LEU A 6 5.64 1.01 -0.88
C LEU A 6 5.77 2.06 0.21
N VAL A 7 6.47 3.14 -0.08
CA VAL A 7 6.64 4.24 0.87
C VAL A 7 5.77 5.39 0.40
N ARG A 8 5.00 5.97 1.33
CA ARG A 8 4.12 7.09 1.04
C ARG A 8 4.10 8.09 2.18
N GLU A 9 4.44 9.34 1.90
CA GLU A 9 4.22 10.42 2.84
C GLU A 9 2.76 10.88 2.80
N TRP A 10 2.13 11.00 3.98
CA TRP A 10 0.80 11.56 4.14
C TRP A 10 0.71 12.33 5.47
N GLY A 11 0.22 13.57 5.43
CA GLY A 11 0.09 14.40 6.63
C GLY A 11 1.42 14.64 7.36
N GLY A 12 2.55 14.64 6.64
CA GLY A 12 3.89 14.76 7.21
C GLY A 12 4.42 13.49 7.88
N VAL A 13 3.72 12.36 7.76
CA VAL A 13 4.16 11.06 8.28
C VAL A 13 4.48 10.13 7.12
N GLU A 14 5.63 9.48 7.17
CA GLU A 14 6.00 8.46 6.22
C GLU A 14 5.32 7.12 6.56
N HIS A 15 4.58 6.57 5.61
CA HIS A 15 3.90 5.30 5.73
C HIS A 15 4.54 4.26 4.80
N THR A 16 5.19 3.29 5.41
CA THR A 16 5.79 2.15 4.69
C THR A 16 4.86 0.95 4.72
N VAL A 17 4.50 0.45 3.54
CA VAL A 17 3.62 -0.70 3.32
C VAL A 17 4.39 -1.81 2.61
N THR A 18 4.49 -2.98 3.21
CA THR A 18 5.14 -4.14 2.61
C THR A 18 4.10 -5.03 1.93
N VAL A 19 4.29 -5.33 0.65
CA VAL A 19 3.46 -6.29 -0.08
C VAL A 19 3.78 -7.70 0.39
N MET A 20 2.79 -8.37 0.96
CA MET A 20 2.85 -9.75 1.43
C MET A 20 2.21 -10.66 0.38
N LYS A 21 2.47 -11.96 0.45
CA LYS A 21 1.84 -12.94 -0.47
C LYS A 21 0.30 -12.95 -0.35
N ASP A 22 -0.20 -12.74 0.87
CA ASP A 22 -1.63 -12.80 1.20
C ASP A 22 -2.27 -11.42 1.47
N GLY A 23 -1.56 -10.33 1.15
CA GLY A 23 -2.07 -8.98 1.40
C GLY A 23 -0.97 -7.92 1.53
N PHE A 24 -1.13 -7.01 2.48
CA PHE A 24 -0.25 -5.87 2.70
C PHE A 24 0.01 -5.70 4.19
N ASP A 25 1.25 -5.51 4.59
CA ASP A 25 1.62 -5.14 5.96
C ASP A 25 1.91 -3.65 6.03
N TRP A 26 1.29 -2.93 6.96
CA TRP A 26 1.57 -1.54 7.24
C TRP A 26 1.85 -1.38 8.72
N GLN A 27 3.10 -1.06 9.07
CA GLN A 27 3.58 -0.94 10.46
C GLN A 27 3.21 -2.16 11.33
N GLY A 28 3.33 -3.38 10.80
CA GLY A 28 2.98 -4.62 11.52
C GLY A 28 1.49 -4.96 11.55
N ARG A 29 0.63 -4.14 10.93
CA ARG A 29 -0.80 -4.44 10.73
C ARG A 29 -1.02 -5.02 9.35
N LYS A 30 -1.63 -6.19 9.28
CA LYS A 30 -1.99 -6.84 8.01
C LYS A 30 -3.32 -6.33 7.46
N PHE A 31 -3.34 -6.00 6.19
CA PHE A 31 -4.48 -5.54 5.40
C PHE A 31 -4.69 -6.44 4.19
N LYS A 32 -5.95 -6.64 3.83
CA LYS A 32 -6.31 -7.47 2.67
C LYS A 32 -6.15 -6.76 1.32
N SER A 33 -5.99 -5.43 1.30
CA SER A 33 -5.92 -4.64 0.05
C SER A 33 -5.31 -3.25 0.27
N LEU A 34 -4.68 -2.66 -0.75
CA LEU A 34 -4.14 -1.29 -0.71
C LEU A 34 -5.19 -0.24 -0.40
N SER A 35 -6.43 -0.38 -0.89
CA SER A 35 -7.50 0.56 -0.57
C SER A 35 -7.87 0.54 0.91
N ALA A 36 -7.70 -0.60 1.59
CA ALA A 36 -7.89 -0.69 3.04
C ALA A 36 -6.75 0.01 3.78
N VAL A 37 -5.52 -0.10 3.30
CA VAL A 37 -4.37 0.64 3.84
C VAL A 37 -4.54 2.14 3.61
N ALA A 38 -4.88 2.56 2.39
CA ALA A 38 -5.11 3.95 2.04
C ALA A 38 -6.22 4.54 2.93
N ARG A 39 -7.35 3.84 3.10
CA ARG A 39 -8.41 4.26 4.02
C ARG A 39 -7.94 4.35 5.47
N ALA A 40 -7.08 3.45 5.92
CA ALA A 40 -6.52 3.50 7.27
C ALA A 40 -5.57 4.70 7.47
N ILE A 41 -4.87 5.13 6.42
CA ILE A 41 -3.98 6.30 6.42
C ILE A 41 -4.77 7.60 6.30
N THR A 42 -5.69 7.69 5.32
CA THR A 42 -6.38 8.94 4.96
C THR A 42 -7.71 9.13 5.67
N GLY A 43 -8.27 8.10 6.31
CA GLY A 43 -9.62 8.08 6.87
C GLY A 43 -10.74 7.94 5.82
N THR A 44 -10.51 8.41 4.60
CA THR A 44 -11.47 8.38 3.48
C THR A 44 -11.22 7.22 2.52
N GLN A 45 -12.24 6.78 1.77
CA GLN A 45 -12.06 5.74 0.75
C GLN A 45 -11.30 6.30 -0.46
N TRP A 46 -10.08 5.81 -0.67
CA TRP A 46 -9.22 6.13 -1.81
C TRP A 46 -8.94 4.88 -2.66
N ASN A 47 -8.69 5.09 -3.96
CA ASN A 47 -8.11 4.05 -4.80
C ASN A 47 -6.67 3.81 -4.34
N GLY A 48 -6.44 2.66 -3.68
CA GLY A 48 -5.14 2.35 -3.08
C GLY A 48 -3.98 2.40 -4.07
N TYR A 49 -4.16 1.91 -5.30
CA TYR A 49 -3.10 1.95 -6.31
C TYR A 49 -2.70 3.38 -6.65
N ARG A 50 -3.68 4.26 -6.90
CA ARG A 50 -3.39 5.69 -7.13
C ARG A 50 -2.77 6.37 -5.92
N PHE A 51 -3.24 6.05 -4.71
CA PHE A 51 -2.70 6.63 -3.47
C PHE A 51 -1.21 6.31 -3.29
N PHE A 52 -0.82 5.06 -3.56
CA PHE A 52 0.58 4.63 -3.48
C PHE A 52 1.39 4.94 -4.76
N GLY A 53 0.85 5.72 -5.70
CA GLY A 53 1.53 6.05 -6.96
C GLY A 53 1.82 4.83 -7.84
N LEU A 54 1.18 3.70 -7.56
CA LEU A 54 1.23 2.53 -8.41
C LEU A 54 0.40 2.85 -9.65
N ARG A 55 1.06 3.15 -10.77
CA ARG A 55 0.45 2.83 -12.08
C ARG A 55 0.03 1.37 -12.00
N GLU A 56 -1.09 1.03 -12.63
CA GLU A 56 -1.56 -0.35 -12.81
C GLU A 56 -0.48 -1.12 -13.59
N THR A 57 0.61 -1.43 -12.90
CA THR A 57 1.72 -2.23 -13.36
C THR A 57 1.12 -3.61 -13.32
N ARG A 58 0.53 -3.97 -14.46
CA ARG A 58 0.48 -5.36 -14.90
C ARG A 58 1.78 -5.97 -14.44
N ARG A 59 1.66 -7.01 -13.62
CA ARG A 59 2.74 -7.83 -13.07
C ARG A 59 3.91 -7.83 -14.04
N ASP A 60 4.91 -7.02 -13.76
CA ASP A 60 6.23 -7.16 -14.34
C ASP A 60 7.16 -7.10 -13.15
N ASP A 61 7.62 -8.29 -12.76
CA ASP A 61 9.01 -8.62 -12.96
C ASP A 61 9.18 -10.12 -12.66
N ARG A 62 9.47 -10.84 -13.75
CA ARG A 62 10.48 -11.90 -13.92
C ARG A 62 10.48 -13.15 -13.05
#